data_AF-A0A0V1AZ78-F1
#
_entry.id   AF-A0A0V1AZ78-F1
#
_cell.length_a   1.000
_cell.length_b   1.000
_cell.length_c   1.000
_cell.angle_alpha   90.00
_cell.angle_beta   90.00
_cell.angle_gamma   90.00
#
_symmetry.space_group_name_H-M   'P 1'
#
loop_
_entity.id
_entity.type
_entity.pdbx_description
1 polymer ?
#
loop_
_entity_poly.entity_id
_entity_poly.type
_entity_poly.pdbx_seq_one_letter_code
_entity_poly.pdbx_strand_id
1 'polypeptide(L)'
;MEFLNGLKQTLKIDEVTSGVASKLNTAKDFVQHQQQTLSELGAVKTVKERVGSLVPTQLQNLKLNYFSPGSWTKYFPAAKGNRQSPIDICASQAQFDEQLGDGNFQLNYFSEDCLEVRNVGTTWKIIVSPNGKSSLSAVHLPATYILTQIHCHWGTEPMNGSEHVIGGVGYAGEIHIVHRNANYSTFEEACKHSDGIAVVAVFLNESLDDNLALEPLVQMISKIQFKNESVTFPQGFDIKCLIPDKREFWTYEGSLTTPPCCECVLWTVFRAAIPISSRQLEVFRSLYAVPVEDSERNPMRLINNIRPVQAVNSRIVRASFRAGGLCTT
;
A
#
# COMPACT_ATOMS: atom_id res chain seq x y z
N MET A 1 34.04 70.32 39.94
CA MET A 1 34.30 68.89 39.67
C MET A 1 33.58 67.93 40.61
N GLU A 2 32.91 68.38 41.69
CA GLU A 2 32.08 67.50 42.54
C GLU A 2 30.61 67.36 42.09
N PHE A 3 30.09 68.23 41.22
CA PHE A 3 28.72 68.12 40.70
C PHE A 3 28.54 67.02 39.62
N LEU A 4 29.60 66.71 38.87
CA LEU A 4 29.62 65.66 37.83
C LEU A 4 29.81 64.25 38.41
N ASN A 5 30.41 64.12 39.60
CA ASN A 5 30.56 62.83 40.29
C ASN A 5 29.28 62.42 41.03
N GLY A 6 28.45 63.37 41.49
CA GLY A 6 27.14 63.07 42.09
C GLY A 6 26.10 62.54 41.07
N LEU A 7 26.14 63.03 39.83
CA LEU A 7 25.20 62.61 38.78
C LEU A 7 25.41 61.16 38.30
N LYS A 8 26.62 60.61 38.44
CA LYS A 8 26.92 59.20 38.14
C LYS A 8 26.40 58.22 39.20
N GLN A 9 26.11 58.69 40.42
CA GLN A 9 25.57 57.84 41.50
C GLN A 9 24.03 57.76 41.51
N THR A 10 23.33 58.72 40.89
CA THR A 10 21.85 58.76 40.87
C THR A 10 21.25 58.05 39.65
N LEU A 11 22.00 57.88 38.57
CA LEU A 11 21.59 57.09 37.42
C LEU A 11 22.40 55.79 37.44
N LYS A 12 21.75 54.66 37.73
CA LYS A 12 22.31 53.29 37.64
C LYS A 12 22.70 52.92 36.20
N ILE A 13 23.60 53.67 35.58
CA ILE A 13 23.99 53.53 34.16
C ILE A 13 24.83 52.27 33.95
N ASP A 14 25.56 51.80 34.97
CA ASP A 14 26.40 50.59 34.87
C ASP A 14 25.58 49.28 34.91
N GLU A 15 24.42 49.25 35.59
CA GLU A 15 23.50 48.09 35.58
C GLU A 15 22.68 48.02 34.26
N VAL A 16 22.35 49.17 33.66
CA VAL A 16 21.62 49.22 32.39
C VAL A 16 22.52 48.86 31.21
N THR A 17 23.77 49.33 31.20
CA THR A 17 24.73 49.02 30.12
C THR A 17 25.17 47.55 30.12
N SER A 18 25.36 46.93 31.29
CA SER A 18 25.66 45.50 31.41
C SER A 18 24.47 44.61 31.02
N GLY A 19 23.24 44.98 31.39
CA GLY A 19 22.02 44.28 30.99
C GLY A 19 21.72 44.36 29.49
N VAL A 20 22.00 45.50 28.86
CA VAL A 20 21.87 45.69 27.40
C VAL A 20 22.96 44.92 26.64
N ALA A 21 24.20 44.93 27.13
CA ALA A 21 25.29 44.15 26.53
C ALA A 21 25.05 42.63 26.61
N SER A 22 24.54 42.15 27.75
CA SER A 22 24.15 40.74 27.92
C SER A 22 23.04 40.32 26.96
N LYS A 23 21.96 41.11 26.86
CA LYS A 23 20.86 40.85 25.91
C LYS A 23 21.32 40.92 24.44
N LEU A 24 22.25 41.81 24.11
CA LEU A 24 22.82 41.91 22.76
C LEU A 24 23.68 40.68 22.41
N ASN A 25 24.45 40.16 23.37
CA ASN A 25 25.22 38.94 23.19
C ASN A 25 24.29 37.72 23.03
N THR A 26 23.24 37.59 23.85
CA THR A 26 22.25 36.50 23.69
C THR A 26 21.54 36.57 22.33
N ALA A 27 21.22 37.78 21.84
CA ALA A 27 20.64 37.95 20.51
C ALA A 27 21.63 37.58 19.38
N LYS A 28 22.91 37.90 19.53
CA LYS A 28 23.96 37.48 18.59
C LYS A 28 24.13 35.97 18.58
N ASP A 29 24.16 35.33 19.75
CA ASP A 29 24.26 33.87 19.88
C ASP A 29 23.05 33.19 19.23
N PHE A 30 21.84 33.74 19.42
CA PHE A 30 20.63 33.24 18.76
C PHE A 30 20.70 33.37 17.24
N VAL A 31 21.14 34.51 16.70
CA VAL A 31 21.31 34.72 15.26
C VAL A 31 22.37 33.78 14.69
N GLN A 32 23.47 33.57 15.41
CA GLN A 32 24.55 32.68 15.00
C GLN A 32 24.10 31.22 15.01
N HIS A 33 23.29 30.81 16.00
CA HIS A 33 22.66 29.51 16.03
C HIS A 33 21.68 29.31 14.87
N GLN A 34 20.81 30.30 14.58
CA GLN A 34 19.89 30.23 13.44
C GLN A 34 20.63 30.17 12.09
N GLN A 35 21.74 30.90 11.94
CA GLN A 35 22.60 30.83 10.76
C GLN A 35 23.25 29.44 10.61
N GLN A 36 23.67 28.83 11.72
CA GLN A 36 24.19 27.47 11.72
C GLN A 36 23.11 26.45 11.33
N THR A 37 21.90 26.56 11.87
CA THR A 37 20.75 25.71 11.50
C THR A 37 20.37 25.86 10.03
N LEU A 38 20.39 27.09 9.48
CA LEU A 38 20.15 27.35 8.05
C LEU A 38 21.25 26.77 7.16
N SER A 39 22.51 26.83 7.61
CA SER A 39 23.65 26.20 6.92
C SER A 39 23.53 24.67 6.92
N GLU A 40 23.14 24.07 8.05
CA GLU A 40 22.87 22.63 8.18
C GLU A 40 21.68 22.20 7.32
N LEU A 41 20.59 22.98 7.26
CA LEU A 41 19.46 22.76 6.35
C LEU A 41 19.87 22.87 4.88
N GLY A 42 20.74 23.82 4.53
CA GLY A 42 21.35 23.94 3.22
C GLY A 42 22.22 22.74 2.87
N ALA A 43 23.03 22.25 3.82
CA ALA A 43 23.83 21.05 3.66
C ALA A 43 22.95 19.80 3.50
N VAL A 44 21.86 19.66 4.25
CA VAL A 44 20.89 18.55 4.13
C VAL A 44 20.16 18.59 2.79
N LYS A 45 19.75 19.77 2.28
CA LYS A 45 19.23 19.91 0.91
C LYS A 45 20.26 19.50 -0.14
N THR A 46 21.50 19.95 0.01
CA THR A 46 22.61 19.60 -0.90
C THR A 46 22.92 18.10 -0.85
N VAL A 47 22.83 17.46 0.33
CA VAL A 47 22.95 16.00 0.47
C VAL A 47 21.75 15.31 -0.17
N LYS A 48 20.52 15.82 -0.04
CA LYS A 48 19.33 15.25 -0.70
C LYS A 48 19.42 15.35 -2.23
N GLU A 49 19.94 16.46 -2.76
CA GLU A 49 20.22 16.66 -4.18
C GLU A 49 21.40 15.80 -4.66
N ARG A 50 22.43 15.62 -3.84
CA ARG A 50 23.55 14.69 -4.10
C ARG A 50 23.13 13.23 -4.04
N VAL A 51 22.25 12.84 -3.12
CA VAL A 51 21.66 11.50 -3.04
C VAL A 51 20.71 11.27 -4.22
N GLY A 52 19.95 12.28 -4.64
CA GLY A 52 19.14 12.24 -5.86
C GLY A 52 19.96 12.11 -7.15
N SER A 53 21.20 12.62 -7.16
CA SER A 53 22.15 12.49 -8.28
C SER A 53 23.12 11.30 -8.16
N LEU A 54 23.18 10.64 -7.00
CA LEU A 54 23.94 9.40 -6.78
C LEU A 54 23.14 8.14 -7.14
N VAL A 55 21.90 8.28 -7.64
CA VAL A 55 21.26 7.22 -8.42
C VAL A 55 22.13 7.01 -9.66
N PRO A 56 22.84 5.87 -9.82
CA PRO A 56 23.68 5.62 -10.97
C PRO A 56 22.92 5.92 -12.25
N THR A 57 23.55 6.55 -13.23
CA THR A 57 22.96 6.83 -14.55
C THR A 57 22.41 5.56 -15.24
N GLN A 58 22.85 4.37 -14.79
CA GLN A 58 22.30 3.07 -15.17
C GLN A 58 20.87 2.82 -14.65
N LEU A 59 20.47 3.40 -13.51
CA LEU A 59 19.11 3.35 -12.95
C LEU A 59 18.17 4.37 -13.59
N GLN A 60 18.68 5.49 -14.13
CA GLN A 60 17.85 6.45 -14.90
C GLN A 60 17.41 5.90 -16.26
N ASN A 61 18.18 4.98 -16.85
CA ASN A 61 17.85 4.32 -18.12
C ASN A 61 17.10 2.99 -17.96
N LEU A 62 16.76 2.63 -16.73
CA LEU A 62 15.96 1.45 -16.46
C LEU A 62 14.48 1.79 -16.59
N LYS A 63 13.97 1.73 -17.83
CA LYS A 63 12.53 1.60 -18.06
C LYS A 63 12.09 0.23 -17.54
N LEU A 64 11.84 0.13 -16.23
CA LEU A 64 11.15 -1.00 -15.64
C LEU A 64 9.79 -1.10 -16.34
N ASN A 65 9.63 -2.10 -17.20
CA ASN A 65 8.32 -2.40 -17.73
C ASN A 65 7.55 -3.16 -16.65
N TYR A 66 6.80 -2.41 -15.83
CA TYR A 66 5.96 -2.96 -14.78
C TYR A 66 5.02 -4.03 -15.34
N PHE A 67 4.48 -3.84 -16.53
CA PHE A 67 3.57 -4.80 -17.20
C PHE A 67 4.27 -5.98 -17.86
N SER A 68 5.56 -6.20 -17.59
CA SER A 68 6.31 -7.36 -18.05
C SER A 68 6.95 -8.09 -16.87
N PRO A 69 6.18 -8.89 -16.09
CA PRO A 69 6.67 -9.59 -14.90
C PRO A 69 7.92 -10.44 -15.10
N GLY A 70 8.07 -11.06 -16.27
CA GLY A 70 9.29 -11.84 -16.61
C GLY A 70 10.59 -11.01 -16.59
N SER A 71 10.50 -9.68 -16.71
CA SER A 71 11.65 -8.78 -16.63
C SER A 71 12.04 -8.38 -15.20
N TRP A 72 11.12 -8.51 -14.23
CA TRP A 72 11.33 -7.98 -12.87
C TRP A 72 12.53 -8.61 -12.18
N THR A 73 12.77 -9.90 -12.40
CA THR A 73 13.91 -10.64 -11.83
C THR A 73 15.29 -10.06 -12.17
N LYS A 74 15.39 -9.22 -13.22
CA LYS A 74 16.62 -8.49 -13.58
C LYS A 74 16.92 -7.35 -12.61
N TYR A 75 15.91 -6.82 -11.95
CA TYR A 75 15.98 -5.60 -11.12
C TYR A 75 15.63 -5.87 -9.66
N PHE A 76 14.83 -6.89 -9.40
CA PHE A 76 14.35 -7.30 -8.08
C PHE A 76 14.68 -8.78 -7.89
N PRO A 77 15.86 -9.11 -7.31
CA PRO A 77 16.28 -10.49 -7.12
C PRO A 77 15.29 -11.34 -6.31
N ALA A 78 14.57 -10.71 -5.37
CA ALA A 78 13.52 -11.35 -4.59
C ALA A 78 12.40 -11.96 -5.47
N ALA A 79 12.19 -11.46 -6.70
CA ALA A 79 11.24 -12.03 -7.63
C ALA A 79 11.55 -13.49 -8.06
N LYS A 80 12.75 -14.00 -7.75
CA LYS A 80 13.16 -15.41 -7.94
C LYS A 80 13.08 -16.26 -6.66
N GLY A 81 12.52 -15.71 -5.58
CA GLY A 81 12.46 -16.40 -4.30
C GLY A 81 11.54 -17.63 -4.31
N ASN A 82 11.61 -18.42 -3.24
CA ASN A 82 10.91 -19.71 -3.14
C ASN A 82 9.49 -19.60 -2.56
N ARG A 83 9.08 -18.41 -2.12
CA ARG A 83 7.76 -18.10 -1.58
C ARG A 83 7.10 -16.96 -2.36
N GLN A 84 7.30 -16.92 -3.68
CA GLN A 84 6.67 -15.91 -4.53
C GLN A 84 5.15 -16.13 -4.70
N SER A 85 4.43 -15.03 -4.85
CA SER A 85 2.98 -14.96 -5.09
C SER A 85 2.68 -14.27 -6.42
N PRO A 86 1.53 -14.52 -7.06
CA PRO A 86 0.42 -15.39 -6.61
C PRO A 86 0.72 -16.88 -6.86
N ILE A 87 -0.18 -17.77 -6.41
CA ILE A 87 -0.10 -19.23 -6.65
C ILE A 87 -1.42 -19.78 -7.18
N ASP A 88 -1.35 -20.96 -7.80
CA ASP A 88 -2.53 -21.81 -8.00
C ASP A 88 -2.86 -22.57 -6.71
N ILE A 89 -4.04 -22.31 -6.14
CA ILE A 89 -4.52 -22.97 -4.93
C ILE A 89 -5.29 -24.23 -5.35
N CYS A 90 -4.65 -25.38 -5.19
CA CYS A 90 -5.30 -26.66 -5.38
C CYS A 90 -6.13 -27.01 -4.12
N ALA A 91 -7.46 -26.83 -4.20
CA ALA A 91 -8.36 -27.05 -3.06
C ALA A 91 -8.26 -28.46 -2.45
N SER A 92 -7.96 -29.49 -3.26
CA SER A 92 -7.78 -30.87 -2.78
C SER A 92 -6.43 -31.13 -2.08
N GLN A 93 -5.43 -30.27 -2.29
CA GLN A 93 -4.12 -30.34 -1.64
C GLN A 93 -4.02 -29.39 -0.42
N ALA A 94 -4.93 -28.43 -0.31
CA ALA A 94 -4.98 -27.53 0.83
C ALA A 94 -5.29 -28.32 2.11
N GLN A 95 -4.49 -28.09 3.15
CA GLN A 95 -4.62 -28.79 4.42
C GLN A 95 -5.69 -28.13 5.26
N PHE A 96 -6.77 -28.86 5.57
CA PHE A 96 -7.77 -28.37 6.51
C PHE A 96 -7.14 -28.18 7.89
N ASP A 97 -7.27 -26.98 8.43
CA ASP A 97 -6.82 -26.62 9.77
C ASP A 97 -8.04 -26.15 10.58
N GLU A 98 -8.48 -27.01 11.49
CA GLU A 98 -9.66 -26.79 12.33
C GLU A 98 -9.51 -25.57 13.24
N GLN A 99 -8.27 -25.19 13.60
CA GLN A 99 -8.02 -24.02 14.44
C GLN A 99 -8.31 -22.71 13.71
N LEU A 100 -8.36 -22.72 12.38
CA LEU A 100 -8.71 -21.54 11.59
C LEU A 100 -10.19 -21.16 11.74
N GLY A 101 -11.10 -22.14 11.91
CA GLY A 101 -12.54 -21.89 12.02
C GLY A 101 -13.08 -20.98 10.90
N ASP A 102 -13.84 -19.94 11.27
CA ASP A 102 -14.28 -18.86 10.38
C ASP A 102 -13.30 -17.66 10.34
N GLY A 103 -12.10 -17.85 10.91
CA GLY A 103 -11.01 -16.88 11.01
C GLY A 103 -11.08 -15.93 12.20
N ASN A 104 -12.24 -15.80 12.87
CA ASN A 104 -12.50 -14.80 13.90
C ASN A 104 -11.96 -13.40 13.53
N PHE A 105 -12.28 -12.96 12.31
CA PHE A 105 -11.76 -11.73 11.74
C PHE A 105 -12.26 -10.49 12.50
N GLN A 106 -11.34 -9.72 13.06
CA GLN A 106 -11.59 -8.39 13.63
C GLN A 106 -11.18 -7.33 12.60
N LEU A 107 -12.15 -6.95 11.76
CA LEU A 107 -11.99 -5.99 10.67
C LEU A 107 -12.52 -4.62 11.13
N ASN A 108 -11.64 -3.80 11.68
CA ASN A 108 -11.99 -2.46 12.17
C ASN A 108 -11.58 -1.45 11.11
N TYR A 109 -12.44 -1.18 10.12
CA TYR A 109 -12.13 -0.25 9.04
C TYR A 109 -12.96 1.03 9.17
N PHE A 110 -12.27 2.17 9.01
CA PHE A 110 -12.83 3.50 9.14
C PHE A 110 -12.59 4.27 7.84
N SER A 111 -13.67 4.80 7.26
CA SER A 111 -13.60 5.59 6.02
C SER A 111 -12.72 6.84 6.18
N GLU A 112 -12.63 7.36 7.41
CA GLU A 112 -11.86 8.53 7.82
C GLU A 112 -10.35 8.32 7.69
N ASP A 113 -9.90 7.06 7.69
CA ASP A 113 -8.49 6.74 7.45
C ASP A 113 -8.15 6.75 5.97
N CYS A 114 -9.13 6.65 5.07
CA CYS A 114 -8.92 6.67 3.62
C CYS A 114 -8.91 8.13 3.12
N LEU A 115 -7.83 8.50 2.41
CA LEU A 115 -7.60 9.88 1.97
C LEU A 115 -8.15 10.13 0.55
N GLU A 116 -7.80 9.24 -0.37
CA GLU A 116 -8.09 9.41 -1.80
C GLU A 116 -8.13 8.07 -2.53
N VAL A 117 -8.85 8.04 -3.65
CA VAL A 117 -8.67 7.03 -4.70
C VAL A 117 -7.78 7.65 -5.78
N ARG A 118 -6.66 7.00 -6.09
CA ARG A 118 -5.66 7.49 -7.05
C ARG A 118 -5.39 6.44 -8.12
N ASN A 119 -5.25 6.88 -9.37
CA ASN A 119 -4.64 6.06 -10.41
C ASN A 119 -3.11 6.18 -10.30
N VAL A 120 -2.43 5.11 -9.88
CA VAL A 120 -0.97 5.12 -9.69
C VAL A 120 -0.21 4.71 -10.96
N GLY A 121 -0.92 4.53 -12.07
CA GLY A 121 -0.37 4.14 -13.37
C GLY A 121 -0.17 2.64 -13.53
N THR A 122 -0.51 1.84 -12.52
CA THR A 122 -0.47 0.37 -12.56
C THR A 122 -1.77 -0.27 -12.05
N THR A 123 -2.55 0.49 -11.28
CA THR A 123 -3.85 0.13 -10.73
C THR A 123 -4.52 1.43 -10.25
N TRP A 124 -5.81 1.39 -9.93
CA TRP A 124 -6.37 2.31 -8.96
C TRP A 124 -5.98 1.86 -7.55
N LYS A 125 -5.84 2.81 -6.62
CA LYS A 125 -5.45 2.54 -5.23
C LYS A 125 -6.19 3.48 -4.28
N ILE A 126 -6.78 2.93 -3.23
CA ILE A 126 -7.22 3.69 -2.07
C ILE A 126 -6.00 3.95 -1.20
N ILE A 127 -5.63 5.22 -1.06
CA ILE A 127 -4.52 5.69 -0.24
C ILE A 127 -5.03 5.91 1.19
N VAL A 128 -4.37 5.27 2.16
CA VAL A 128 -4.75 5.32 3.57
C VAL A 128 -3.73 6.19 4.34
N SER A 129 -4.22 6.91 5.34
CA SER A 129 -3.41 7.72 6.24
C SER A 129 -2.35 6.87 6.93
N PRO A 130 -1.07 7.29 6.99
CA PRO A 130 -0.03 6.58 7.72
C PRO A 130 -0.34 6.39 9.22
N ASN A 131 -1.17 7.28 9.78
CA ASN A 131 -1.63 7.26 11.17
C ASN A 131 -3.05 6.71 11.32
N GLY A 132 -3.56 6.02 10.30
CA GLY A 132 -4.89 5.42 10.32
C GLY A 132 -5.02 4.37 11.43
N LYS A 133 -6.25 4.21 11.94
CA LYS A 133 -6.58 3.24 13.00
C LYS A 133 -7.15 1.94 12.44
N SER A 134 -7.44 1.92 11.15
CA SER A 134 -8.01 0.79 10.45
C SER A 134 -7.11 -0.42 10.57
N SER A 135 -7.67 -1.53 11.06
CA SER A 135 -6.87 -2.69 11.45
C SER A 135 -7.56 -4.02 11.21
N LEU A 136 -6.72 -5.06 11.14
CA LEU A 136 -7.05 -6.45 10.96
C LEU A 136 -6.35 -7.28 12.05
N SER A 137 -7.13 -8.11 12.73
CA SER A 137 -6.62 -9.27 13.48
C SER A 137 -7.43 -10.50 13.09
N ALA A 138 -6.80 -11.66 13.08
CA ALA A 138 -7.43 -12.95 12.79
C ALA A 138 -6.64 -14.06 13.49
N VAL A 139 -7.25 -15.24 13.67
CA VAL A 139 -6.65 -16.34 14.45
C VAL A 139 -5.30 -16.81 13.92
N HIS A 140 -5.06 -16.75 12.60
CA HIS A 140 -3.82 -17.18 11.96
C HIS A 140 -2.75 -16.09 11.85
N LEU A 141 -3.06 -14.86 12.24
CA LEU A 141 -2.14 -13.73 12.17
C LEU A 141 -1.43 -13.56 13.53
N PRO A 142 -0.10 -13.38 13.56
CA PRO A 142 0.67 -13.33 14.80
C PRO A 142 0.53 -12.00 15.56
N ALA A 143 -0.09 -10.99 14.94
CA ALA A 143 -0.21 -9.64 15.47
C ALA A 143 -1.45 -8.93 14.91
N THR A 144 -1.69 -7.71 15.39
CA THR A 144 -2.60 -6.77 14.72
C THR A 144 -1.88 -6.11 13.55
N TYR A 145 -2.57 -6.01 12.42
CA TYR A 145 -2.07 -5.38 11.22
C TYR A 145 -2.86 -4.11 10.89
N ILE A 146 -2.16 -3.04 10.55
CA ILE A 146 -2.73 -1.73 10.22
C ILE A 146 -2.92 -1.61 8.71
N LEU A 147 -4.10 -1.22 8.26
CA LEU A 147 -4.43 -1.03 6.85
C LEU A 147 -3.50 0.05 6.24
N THR A 148 -2.92 -0.25 5.08
CA THR A 148 -2.00 0.67 4.39
C THR A 148 -2.51 1.12 3.04
N GLN A 149 -3.21 0.25 2.32
CA GLN A 149 -3.79 0.56 1.02
C GLN A 149 -4.74 -0.55 0.57
N ILE A 150 -5.59 -0.22 -0.41
CA ILE A 150 -6.41 -1.19 -1.12
C ILE A 150 -6.23 -0.97 -2.62
N HIS A 151 -6.08 -2.04 -3.40
CA HIS A 151 -5.99 -1.99 -4.85
C HIS A 151 -6.60 -3.24 -5.48
N CYS A 152 -6.63 -3.31 -6.81
CA CYS A 152 -7.20 -4.43 -7.53
C CYS A 152 -6.33 -4.83 -8.72
N HIS A 153 -6.38 -6.12 -9.04
CA HIS A 153 -5.90 -6.65 -10.29
C HIS A 153 -7.10 -7.09 -11.13
N TRP A 154 -7.01 -6.95 -12.44
CA TRP A 154 -8.07 -7.34 -13.37
C TRP A 154 -7.50 -7.73 -14.73
N GLY A 155 -8.36 -8.40 -15.50
CA GLY A 155 -8.08 -8.85 -16.85
C GLY A 155 -9.23 -8.47 -17.78
N THR A 156 -9.24 -9.08 -18.95
CA THR A 156 -10.19 -8.77 -20.04
C THR A 156 -11.37 -9.73 -20.11
N GLU A 157 -11.26 -10.89 -19.48
CA GLU A 157 -12.24 -11.98 -19.57
C GLU A 157 -12.69 -12.40 -18.16
N PRO A 158 -13.86 -13.04 -18.03
CA PRO A 158 -14.44 -13.40 -16.73
C PRO A 158 -13.56 -14.30 -15.84
N MET A 159 -12.57 -14.99 -16.41
CA MET A 159 -11.74 -15.98 -15.70
C MET A 159 -10.23 -15.69 -15.81
N ASN A 160 -9.81 -14.49 -16.23
CA ASN A 160 -8.39 -14.19 -16.50
C ASN A 160 -7.84 -12.94 -15.81
N GLY A 161 -8.54 -12.40 -14.81
CA GLY A 161 -8.20 -11.15 -14.16
C GLY A 161 -7.75 -11.23 -12.71
N SER A 162 -7.96 -12.36 -12.03
CA SER A 162 -7.34 -12.60 -10.72
C SER A 162 -5.87 -12.99 -10.85
N GLU A 163 -5.09 -12.70 -9.81
CA GLU A 163 -3.70 -13.12 -9.73
C GLU A 163 -3.60 -14.56 -9.21
N HIS A 164 -4.30 -14.85 -8.10
CA HIS A 164 -4.52 -16.22 -7.67
C HIS A 164 -5.51 -16.93 -8.58
N VAL A 165 -5.34 -18.24 -8.70
CA VAL A 165 -6.27 -19.13 -9.39
C VAL A 165 -6.57 -20.32 -8.50
N ILE A 166 -7.73 -20.95 -8.70
CA ILE A 166 -8.17 -22.12 -7.93
C ILE A 166 -8.25 -23.32 -8.87
N GLY A 167 -7.30 -24.24 -8.77
CA GLY A 167 -7.23 -25.40 -9.67
C GLY A 167 -7.08 -24.99 -11.13
N GLY A 168 -6.30 -23.93 -11.38
CA GLY A 168 -6.06 -23.37 -12.71
C GLY A 168 -7.16 -22.43 -13.25
N VAL A 169 -8.23 -22.18 -12.47
CA VAL A 169 -9.32 -21.27 -12.88
C VAL A 169 -9.19 -19.93 -12.17
N GLY A 170 -9.14 -18.84 -12.93
CA GLY A 170 -9.15 -17.48 -12.41
C GLY A 170 -10.55 -16.87 -12.33
N TYR A 171 -10.61 -15.64 -11.85
CA TYR A 171 -11.79 -14.79 -11.73
C TYR A 171 -11.61 -13.50 -12.56
N ALA A 172 -12.64 -12.64 -12.62
CA ALA A 172 -12.60 -11.42 -13.45
C ALA A 172 -11.66 -10.34 -12.88
N GLY A 173 -11.39 -10.42 -11.57
CA GLY A 173 -10.43 -9.56 -10.87
C GLY A 173 -10.16 -10.05 -9.46
N GLU A 174 -9.26 -9.37 -8.78
CA GLU A 174 -8.87 -9.68 -7.40
C GLU A 174 -8.49 -8.40 -6.64
N ILE A 175 -9.21 -8.11 -5.56
CA ILE A 175 -8.94 -7.00 -4.66
C ILE A 175 -7.93 -7.44 -3.62
N HIS A 176 -6.91 -6.61 -3.38
CA HIS A 176 -5.96 -6.75 -2.30
C HIS A 176 -6.14 -5.64 -1.27
N ILE A 177 -6.48 -6.04 -0.03
CA ILE A 177 -6.53 -5.17 1.14
C ILE A 177 -5.24 -5.42 1.92
N VAL A 178 -4.32 -4.46 1.86
CA VAL A 178 -2.93 -4.63 2.32
C VAL A 178 -2.74 -3.98 3.68
N HIS A 179 -2.09 -4.71 4.59
CA HIS A 179 -1.84 -4.26 5.95
C HIS A 179 -0.39 -4.48 6.35
N ARG A 180 0.18 -3.58 7.17
CA ARG A 180 1.49 -3.78 7.81
C ARG A 180 1.31 -4.29 9.23
N ASN A 181 2.20 -5.15 9.70
CA ASN A 181 2.25 -5.58 11.09
C ASN A 181 2.53 -4.35 11.98
N ALA A 182 1.72 -4.16 13.02
CA ALA A 182 1.82 -2.99 13.90
C ALA A 182 3.15 -2.91 14.67
N ASN A 183 3.87 -4.03 14.80
CA ASN A 183 5.18 -4.10 15.44
C ASN A 183 6.29 -3.42 14.63
N TYR A 184 6.07 -3.13 13.35
CA TYR A 184 7.01 -2.43 12.48
C TYR A 184 6.54 -1.02 12.16
N SER A 185 7.39 -0.03 12.39
CA SER A 185 7.03 1.38 12.30
C SER A 185 6.62 1.83 10.89
N THR A 186 7.18 1.23 9.84
CA THR A 186 6.90 1.60 8.44
C THR A 186 6.65 0.37 7.57
N PHE A 187 6.03 0.59 6.41
CA PHE A 187 5.80 -0.46 5.41
C PHE A 187 7.12 -1.03 4.87
N GLU A 188 8.12 -0.18 4.67
CA GLU A 188 9.45 -0.56 4.18
C GLU A 188 10.20 -1.43 5.18
N GLU A 189 10.07 -1.14 6.48
CA GLU A 189 10.65 -1.99 7.53
C GLU A 189 9.92 -3.33 7.60
N ALA A 190 8.58 -3.30 7.60
CA ALA A 190 7.77 -4.50 7.58
C ALA A 190 8.14 -5.44 6.40
N CYS A 191 8.42 -4.90 5.22
CA CYS A 191 8.82 -5.68 4.05
C CYS A 191 10.13 -6.50 4.21
N LYS A 192 10.89 -6.29 5.28
CA LYS A 192 12.11 -7.05 5.59
C LYS A 192 11.85 -8.29 6.45
N HIS A 193 10.65 -8.43 7.00
CA HIS A 193 10.27 -9.52 7.91
C HIS A 193 9.21 -10.42 7.26
N SER A 194 9.28 -11.73 7.47
CA SER A 194 8.40 -12.71 6.81
C SER A 194 6.92 -12.56 7.19
N ASP A 195 6.64 -12.01 8.37
CA ASP A 195 5.31 -11.74 8.91
C ASP A 195 4.95 -10.24 8.82
N GLY A 196 5.73 -9.45 8.08
CA GLY A 196 5.61 -8.00 8.08
C GLY A 196 4.32 -7.48 7.45
N ILE A 197 3.76 -8.18 6.48
CA ILE A 197 2.58 -7.76 5.73
C ILE A 197 1.50 -8.84 5.83
N ALA A 198 0.25 -8.43 6.01
CA ALA A 198 -0.91 -9.30 5.83
C ALA A 198 -1.75 -8.77 4.68
N VAL A 199 -2.10 -9.64 3.74
CA VAL A 199 -2.97 -9.28 2.60
C VAL A 199 -4.23 -10.14 2.65
N VAL A 200 -5.37 -9.47 2.62
CA VAL A 200 -6.66 -10.09 2.38
C VAL A 200 -6.96 -9.96 0.89
N ALA A 201 -7.16 -11.09 0.23
CA ALA A 201 -7.49 -11.20 -1.18
C ALA A 201 -8.96 -11.58 -1.36
N VAL A 202 -9.66 -10.85 -2.23
CA VAL A 202 -11.08 -11.07 -2.54
C VAL A 202 -11.25 -11.15 -4.05
N PHE A 203 -11.74 -12.28 -4.53
CA PHE A 203 -12.05 -12.46 -5.94
C PHE A 203 -13.28 -11.65 -6.36
N LEU A 204 -13.24 -11.14 -7.60
CA LEU A 204 -14.36 -10.52 -8.28
C LEU A 204 -14.93 -11.49 -9.31
N ASN A 205 -16.18 -11.91 -9.14
CA ASN A 205 -16.85 -12.74 -10.13
C ASN A 205 -17.78 -11.89 -10.99
N GLU A 206 -17.70 -12.07 -12.31
CA GLU A 206 -18.55 -11.32 -13.22
C GLU A 206 -20.02 -11.72 -13.06
N SER A 207 -20.91 -10.73 -12.92
CA SER A 207 -22.35 -10.89 -12.78
C SER A 207 -23.11 -10.10 -13.85
N LEU A 208 -24.38 -10.47 -14.08
CA LEU A 208 -25.26 -9.72 -14.97
C LEU A 208 -25.61 -8.35 -14.39
N ASP A 209 -25.91 -8.32 -13.10
CA ASP A 209 -26.34 -7.11 -12.39
C ASP A 209 -25.14 -6.35 -11.79
N ASP A 210 -25.29 -5.03 -11.71
CA ASP A 210 -24.35 -4.16 -11.01
C ASP A 210 -24.33 -4.48 -9.50
N ASN A 211 -23.14 -4.50 -8.92
CA ASN A 211 -23.00 -4.52 -7.48
C ASN A 211 -23.15 -3.10 -6.93
N LEU A 212 -24.33 -2.80 -6.40
CA LEU A 212 -24.66 -1.47 -5.86
C LEU A 212 -23.75 -1.03 -4.72
N ALA A 213 -23.18 -1.96 -3.96
CA ALA A 213 -22.26 -1.63 -2.88
C ALA A 213 -20.90 -1.14 -3.41
N LEU A 214 -20.49 -1.59 -4.61
CA LEU A 214 -19.27 -1.13 -5.28
C LEU A 214 -19.47 0.15 -6.08
N GLU A 215 -20.72 0.56 -6.37
CA GLU A 215 -21.00 1.67 -7.26
C GLU A 215 -20.32 3.00 -6.86
N PRO A 216 -20.28 3.40 -5.57
CA PRO A 216 -19.57 4.61 -5.19
C PRO A 216 -18.07 4.54 -5.52
N LEU A 217 -17.44 3.37 -5.37
CA LEU A 217 -16.05 3.16 -5.75
C LEU A 217 -15.86 3.22 -7.27
N VAL A 218 -16.75 2.59 -8.04
CA VAL A 218 -16.74 2.65 -9.51
C VAL A 218 -16.85 4.10 -10.00
N GLN A 219 -17.74 4.90 -9.41
CA GLN A 219 -17.89 6.33 -9.73
C GLN A 219 -16.68 7.19 -9.37
N MET A 220 -15.91 6.80 -8.35
CA MET A 220 -14.63 7.44 -8.04
C MET A 220 -13.58 7.07 -9.09
N ILE A 221 -13.50 5.79 -9.45
CA ILE A 221 -12.53 5.28 -10.43
C ILE A 221 -12.77 5.92 -11.82
N SER A 222 -14.02 6.15 -12.21
CA SER A 222 -14.33 6.80 -13.49
C SER A 222 -13.84 8.26 -13.59
N LYS A 223 -13.38 8.87 -12.49
CA LYS A 223 -12.88 10.25 -12.42
C LYS A 223 -11.35 10.34 -12.40
N ILE A 224 -10.64 9.21 -12.41
CA ILE A 224 -9.17 9.14 -12.32
C ILE A 224 -8.58 8.38 -13.51
N GLN A 225 -9.07 8.71 -14.71
CA GLN A 225 -8.79 7.98 -15.93
C GLN A 225 -7.28 7.89 -16.23
N PHE A 226 -6.51 8.93 -15.94
CA PHE A 226 -5.08 9.00 -16.25
C PHE A 226 -4.21 8.85 -14.99
N LYS A 227 -2.98 8.39 -15.19
CA LYS A 227 -2.01 8.23 -14.09
C LYS A 227 -1.82 9.57 -13.36
N ASN A 228 -1.70 9.48 -12.04
CA ASN A 228 -1.55 10.56 -11.06
C ASN A 228 -2.83 11.35 -10.77
N GLU A 229 -3.93 11.12 -11.48
CA GLU A 229 -5.23 11.66 -11.09
C GLU A 229 -5.71 11.00 -9.79
N SER A 230 -6.40 11.79 -8.98
CA SER A 230 -6.93 11.37 -7.69
C SER A 230 -8.24 12.09 -7.38
N VAL A 231 -9.11 11.43 -6.62
CA VAL A 231 -10.31 12.02 -6.03
C VAL A 231 -10.34 11.74 -4.52
N THR A 232 -10.82 12.70 -3.74
CA THR A 232 -10.96 12.53 -2.29
C THR A 232 -11.90 11.37 -1.96
N PHE A 233 -11.52 10.57 -0.97
CA PHE A 233 -12.33 9.46 -0.52
C PHE A 233 -13.51 9.98 0.33
N PRO A 234 -14.76 9.55 0.05
CA PRO A 234 -15.92 10.03 0.78
C PRO A 234 -15.97 9.45 2.20
N GLN A 235 -16.29 10.30 3.17
CA GLN A 235 -16.62 9.86 4.52
C GLN A 235 -17.91 9.03 4.51
N GLY A 236 -17.95 7.95 5.30
CA GLY A 236 -19.10 7.06 5.42
C GLY A 236 -19.16 5.92 4.39
N PHE A 237 -18.23 5.83 3.43
CA PHE A 237 -18.15 4.65 2.56
C PHE A 237 -17.74 3.42 3.38
N ASP A 238 -18.57 2.37 3.35
CA ASP A 238 -18.27 1.14 4.06
C ASP A 238 -17.27 0.28 3.28
N ILE A 239 -16.02 0.30 3.72
CA ILE A 239 -14.94 -0.51 3.13
C ILE A 239 -15.23 -2.02 3.25
N LYS A 240 -16.05 -2.44 4.23
CA LYS A 240 -16.38 -3.86 4.41
C LYS A 240 -17.23 -4.42 3.28
N CYS A 241 -17.82 -3.58 2.42
CA CYS A 241 -18.49 -4.04 1.20
C CYS A 241 -17.55 -4.79 0.23
N LEU A 242 -16.23 -4.59 0.39
CA LEU A 242 -15.21 -5.30 -0.38
C LEU A 242 -14.95 -6.72 0.14
N ILE A 243 -15.58 -7.13 1.24
CA ILE A 243 -15.35 -8.44 1.89
C ILE A 243 -16.60 -9.30 1.75
N PRO A 244 -16.49 -10.54 1.25
CA PRO A 244 -17.63 -11.43 1.06
C PRO A 244 -18.24 -11.86 2.39
N ASP A 245 -19.56 -12.09 2.44
CA ASP A 245 -20.28 -12.54 3.64
C ASP A 245 -19.73 -13.85 4.22
N LYS A 246 -19.46 -14.84 3.36
CA LYS A 246 -18.85 -16.10 3.76
C LYS A 246 -17.34 -15.90 3.98
N ARG A 247 -16.88 -16.16 5.20
CA ARG A 247 -15.49 -15.95 5.62
C ARG A 247 -14.60 -17.20 5.53
N GLU A 248 -15.00 -18.23 4.78
CA GLU A 248 -14.12 -19.36 4.46
C GLU A 248 -12.90 -18.88 3.66
N PHE A 249 -11.70 -19.32 4.03
CA PHE A 249 -10.46 -18.82 3.41
C PHE A 249 -9.35 -19.85 3.34
N TRP A 250 -8.38 -19.57 2.46
CA TRP A 250 -7.06 -20.18 2.48
C TRP A 250 -6.03 -19.21 3.05
N THR A 251 -4.99 -19.74 3.67
CA THR A 251 -3.84 -18.95 4.13
C THR A 251 -2.51 -19.62 3.85
N TYR A 252 -1.51 -18.82 3.48
CA TYR A 252 -0.15 -19.27 3.20
C TYR A 252 0.85 -18.11 3.28
N GLU A 253 2.14 -18.43 3.44
CA GLU A 253 3.24 -17.46 3.38
C GLU A 253 3.68 -17.21 1.93
N GLY A 254 3.76 -15.94 1.55
CA GLY A 254 4.01 -15.53 0.19
C GLY A 254 4.80 -14.24 0.06
N SER A 255 4.63 -13.59 -1.09
CA SER A 255 5.29 -12.34 -1.42
C SER A 255 4.30 -11.25 -1.82
N LEU A 256 4.80 -10.01 -1.93
CA LEU A 256 4.15 -9.01 -2.76
C LEU A 256 4.09 -9.54 -4.21
N THR A 257 2.99 -9.29 -4.89
CA THR A 257 2.78 -9.69 -6.30
C THR A 257 3.31 -8.64 -7.28
N THR A 258 3.86 -7.54 -6.75
CA THR A 258 4.47 -6.45 -7.50
C THR A 258 5.87 -6.19 -6.96
N PRO A 259 6.78 -5.59 -7.76
CA PRO A 259 8.08 -5.17 -7.27
C PRO A 259 8.01 -4.38 -5.95
N PRO A 260 8.92 -4.62 -5.00
CA PRO A 260 10.14 -5.44 -5.11
C PRO A 260 9.94 -6.95 -4.90
N CYS A 261 8.69 -7.45 -4.84
CA CYS A 261 8.37 -8.87 -4.67
C CYS A 261 8.90 -9.49 -3.36
N CYS A 262 8.97 -8.71 -2.27
CA CYS A 262 9.43 -9.18 -0.96
C CYS A 262 8.59 -10.33 -0.44
N GLU A 263 9.25 -11.37 0.09
CA GLU A 263 8.62 -12.55 0.72
C GLU A 263 8.26 -12.27 2.19
N CYS A 264 7.36 -11.32 2.38
CA CYS A 264 6.96 -10.76 3.67
C CYS A 264 5.45 -10.86 3.94
N VAL A 265 4.71 -11.62 3.14
CA VAL A 265 3.24 -11.57 3.12
C VAL A 265 2.62 -12.83 3.72
N LEU A 266 1.75 -12.65 4.71
CA LEU A 266 0.78 -13.64 5.14
C LEU A 266 -0.51 -13.43 4.34
N TRP A 267 -0.79 -14.34 3.42
CA TRP A 267 -1.98 -14.27 2.58
C TRP A 267 -3.21 -14.83 3.28
N THR A 268 -4.34 -14.16 3.09
CA THR A 268 -5.70 -14.63 3.41
C THR A 268 -6.52 -14.51 2.14
N VAL A 269 -6.78 -15.62 1.46
CA VAL A 269 -7.55 -15.63 0.20
C VAL A 269 -8.94 -16.14 0.51
N PHE A 270 -9.95 -15.27 0.45
CA PHE A 270 -11.33 -15.69 0.69
C PHE A 270 -11.81 -16.63 -0.43
N ARG A 271 -12.52 -17.69 -0.04
CA ARG A 271 -13.10 -18.65 -0.98
C ARG A 271 -14.27 -18.06 -1.74
N ALA A 272 -15.09 -17.24 -1.07
CA ALA A 272 -16.21 -16.56 -1.69
C ALA A 272 -15.71 -15.34 -2.49
N ALA A 273 -16.22 -15.20 -3.71
CA ALA A 273 -16.04 -14.00 -4.52
C ALA A 273 -17.19 -13.01 -4.27
N ILE A 274 -16.94 -11.73 -4.55
CA ILE A 274 -18.01 -10.72 -4.62
C ILE A 274 -18.41 -10.47 -6.09
N PRO A 275 -19.69 -10.21 -6.38
CA PRO A 275 -20.14 -9.95 -7.74
C PRO A 275 -19.68 -8.57 -8.25
N ILE A 276 -19.45 -8.44 -9.55
CA ILE A 276 -19.23 -7.17 -10.25
C ILE A 276 -19.75 -7.30 -11.69
N SER A 277 -20.40 -6.29 -12.24
CA SER A 277 -20.88 -6.36 -13.63
C SER A 277 -19.78 -6.09 -14.66
N SER A 278 -20.02 -6.50 -15.91
CA SER A 278 -19.18 -6.12 -17.05
C SER A 278 -19.03 -4.60 -17.15
N ARG A 279 -20.11 -3.84 -16.95
CA ARG A 279 -20.09 -2.36 -16.99
C ARG A 279 -19.12 -1.79 -15.96
N GLN A 280 -19.17 -2.31 -14.73
CA GLN A 280 -18.32 -1.85 -13.64
C GLN A 280 -16.84 -2.23 -13.90
N LEU A 281 -16.57 -3.41 -14.45
CA LEU A 281 -15.21 -3.81 -14.87
C LEU A 281 -14.67 -2.97 -16.03
N GLU A 282 -15.50 -2.55 -16.98
CA GLU A 282 -15.08 -1.68 -18.07
C GLU A 282 -14.57 -0.31 -17.57
N VAL A 283 -15.08 0.17 -16.43
CA VAL A 283 -14.52 1.37 -15.80
C VAL A 283 -13.06 1.16 -15.40
N PHE A 284 -12.68 -0.03 -14.91
CA PHE A 284 -11.31 -0.33 -14.51
C PHE A 284 -10.41 -0.43 -15.74
N ARG A 285 -10.90 -1.08 -16.80
CA ARG A 285 -10.22 -1.24 -18.11
C ARG A 285 -10.10 0.07 -18.88
N SER A 286 -10.86 1.09 -18.52
CA SER A 286 -10.80 2.43 -19.14
C SER A 286 -9.62 3.29 -18.66
N LEU A 287 -8.95 2.88 -17.59
CA LEU A 287 -7.82 3.61 -17.01
C LEU A 287 -6.58 3.55 -17.90
N TYR A 288 -5.76 4.59 -17.81
CA TYR A 288 -4.48 4.72 -18.50
C TYR A 288 -3.31 4.63 -17.52
N ALA A 289 -2.23 3.97 -17.95
CA ALA A 289 -0.97 3.81 -17.24
C ALA A 289 -0.06 5.05 -17.32
N VAL A 290 -0.47 6.05 -18.09
CA VAL A 290 0.30 7.27 -18.39
C VAL A 290 -0.49 8.51 -17.98
N PRO A 291 0.19 9.63 -17.68
CA PRO A 291 -0.47 10.91 -17.45
C PRO A 291 -1.23 11.39 -18.70
N VAL A 292 -2.15 12.34 -18.52
CA VAL A 292 -2.97 12.86 -19.62
C VAL A 292 -2.11 13.52 -20.71
N GLU A 293 -1.05 14.23 -20.33
CA GLU A 293 -0.10 14.89 -21.22
C GLU A 293 0.67 13.93 -22.14
N ASP A 294 0.83 12.66 -21.74
CA ASP A 294 1.52 11.63 -22.53
C ASP A 294 0.55 10.78 -23.37
N SER A 295 -0.76 10.89 -23.09
CA SER A 295 -1.78 9.98 -23.62
C SER A 295 -1.97 10.08 -25.14
N GLU A 296 -1.74 11.24 -25.74
CA GLU A 296 -1.82 11.42 -27.19
C GLU A 296 -0.64 10.76 -27.92
N ARG A 297 0.56 10.79 -27.30
CA ARG A 297 1.79 10.31 -27.94
C ARG A 297 2.00 8.82 -27.73
N ASN A 298 1.62 8.30 -26.57
CA ASN A 298 1.79 6.90 -26.21
C ASN A 298 0.65 6.45 -25.30
N PRO A 299 -0.58 6.28 -25.84
CA PRO A 299 -1.71 5.82 -25.06
C PRO A 299 -1.45 4.40 -24.56
N MET A 300 -1.34 4.25 -23.23
CA MET A 300 -1.20 2.95 -22.59
C MET A 300 -2.40 2.71 -21.67
N ARG A 301 -3.32 1.83 -22.07
CA ARG A 301 -4.45 1.43 -21.21
C ARG A 301 -4.05 0.36 -20.21
N LEU A 302 -4.64 0.41 -19.03
CA LEU A 302 -4.54 -0.62 -17.99
C LEU A 302 -5.54 -1.74 -18.28
N ILE A 303 -5.26 -2.52 -19.31
CA ILE A 303 -6.13 -3.61 -19.76
C ILE A 303 -5.94 -4.86 -18.90
N ASN A 304 -4.70 -5.11 -18.49
CA ASN A 304 -4.33 -6.23 -17.62
C ASN A 304 -3.15 -5.79 -16.74
N ASN A 305 -3.25 -6.04 -15.44
CA ASN A 305 -2.23 -5.72 -14.44
C ASN A 305 -1.90 -6.89 -13.49
N ILE A 306 -2.08 -8.14 -13.96
CA ILE A 306 -1.78 -9.35 -13.19
C ILE A 306 -0.32 -9.81 -13.36
N ARG A 307 0.23 -10.40 -12.29
CA ARG A 307 1.42 -11.25 -12.32
C ARG A 307 0.98 -12.70 -12.56
N PRO A 308 1.66 -13.46 -13.44
CA PRO A 308 1.41 -14.90 -13.59
C PRO A 308 1.61 -15.68 -12.29
N VAL A 309 0.94 -16.83 -12.16
CA VAL A 309 1.15 -17.77 -11.06
C VAL A 309 2.61 -18.18 -10.92
N GLN A 310 3.06 -18.27 -9.67
CA GLN A 310 4.40 -18.66 -9.28
C GLN A 310 4.38 -20.08 -8.69
N ALA A 311 5.53 -20.75 -8.67
CA ALA A 311 5.62 -22.11 -8.16
C ALA A 311 5.27 -22.17 -6.65
N VAL A 312 4.38 -23.09 -6.26
CA VAL A 312 4.03 -23.34 -4.85
C VAL A 312 5.26 -23.77 -4.04
N ASN A 313 6.19 -24.49 -4.66
CA ASN A 313 7.37 -25.09 -4.03
C ASN A 313 6.97 -25.96 -2.82
N SER A 314 7.68 -25.89 -1.71
CA SER A 314 7.42 -26.69 -0.50
C SER A 314 6.41 -26.04 0.46
N ARG A 315 5.68 -25.00 0.04
CA ARG A 315 4.75 -24.29 0.92
C ARG A 315 3.49 -25.11 1.15
N ILE A 316 2.98 -25.02 2.37
CA ILE A 316 1.68 -25.58 2.74
C ILE A 316 0.64 -24.46 2.64
N VAL A 317 -0.43 -24.72 1.89
CA VAL A 317 -1.63 -23.90 1.91
C VAL A 317 -2.59 -24.52 2.91
N ARG A 318 -2.99 -23.76 3.93
CA ARG A 318 -4.01 -24.18 4.90
C ARG A 318 -5.38 -23.67 4.48
N ALA A 319 -6.43 -24.41 4.78
CA ALA A 319 -7.82 -24.06 4.51
C ALA A 319 -8.63 -24.06 5.80
N SER A 320 -9.51 -23.07 5.96
CA SER A 320 -10.41 -22.94 7.12
C SER A 320 -11.64 -23.84 7.03
N PHE A 321 -11.77 -24.59 5.93
CA PHE A 321 -12.90 -25.44 5.61
C PHE A 321 -12.38 -26.76 5.02
N ARG A 322 -13.18 -27.82 5.16
CA ARG A 322 -12.85 -29.11 4.53
C ARG A 322 -13.09 -28.98 3.02
N ALA A 323 -12.09 -29.33 2.22
CA ALA A 323 -12.32 -29.59 0.81
C ALA A 323 -13.42 -30.65 0.71
N GLY A 324 -14.50 -30.35 -0.01
CA GLY A 324 -15.63 -31.26 -0.14
C GLY A 324 -15.17 -32.55 -0.81
N GLY A 325 -14.78 -33.55 -0.03
CA GLY A 325 -14.90 -34.93 -0.43
C GLY A 325 -16.40 -35.20 -0.55
N LEU A 326 -16.82 -35.79 -1.67
CA LEU A 326 -18.10 -36.49 -1.72
C LEU A 326 -18.21 -37.30 -0.43
N CYS A 327 -19.16 -36.94 0.43
CA CYS A 327 -19.61 -37.85 1.47
C CYS A 327 -20.14 -39.07 0.73
N THR A 328 -19.33 -40.12 0.61
CA THR A 328 -19.82 -41.45 0.33
C THR A 328 -20.50 -41.93 1.60
N THR A 329 -21.77 -41.55 1.77
CA THR A 329 -22.73 -42.28 2.60
C THR A 329 -23.31 -43.41 1.77
#